data_AF-A0A971WEE5-F1
#
_entry.id   AF-A0A971WEE5-F1
#
_cell.length_a   1.000
_cell.length_b   1.000
_cell.length_c   1.000
_cell.angle_alpha   90.00
_cell.angle_beta   90.00
_cell.angle_gamma   90.00
#
_symmetry.space_group_name_H-M   'P 1'
#
loop_
_entity.id
_entity.type
_entity.pdbx_description
1 polymer ?
#
loop_
_entity_poly.entity_id
_entity_poly.type
_entity_poly.pdbx_seq_one_letter_code
_entity_poly.pdbx_strand_id
1 'polypeptide(L)'
;ISRDETPVHGVRITACNILRASPNYGDYLTETPPGALACEDWDTRANIFVKNAIEIQINGCTAAESHCDGITLENCENASLTDCAATDQHMGGIVLIGGRDIVVKNCSATGNGSRGFTIEASCQNATLSACSAAGNGREGCWIDRGCQAITLTDINFTENGRKSDLVSTATYPGNKTAHIRITKGHSKQKNADITISDCRFTTYNQLCSVEVEADSLEGSPVMIVGCTFELLEHTEKPEYPVRESVKFEQHINAQAGDVVLSGNTRI
;
A
#
# COMPACT_ATOMS: atom_id res chain seq x y z
N ILE A 1 12.54 -1.09 16.94
CA ILE A 1 13.87 -0.67 17.45
C ILE A 1 14.44 -1.75 18.38
N SER A 2 15.30 -2.64 17.87
CA SER A 2 16.23 -3.32 18.79
C SER A 2 17.13 -2.23 19.36
N ARG A 3 17.28 -2.20 20.68
CA ARG A 3 17.84 -1.05 21.40
C ARG A 3 19.36 -0.90 21.27
N ASP A 4 20.02 -1.71 20.46
CA ASP A 4 21.47 -1.94 20.55
C ASP A 4 22.28 -1.42 19.35
N GLU A 5 21.65 -0.95 18.28
CA GLU A 5 22.35 -0.32 17.14
C GLU A 5 22.02 1.15 17.02
N THR A 6 23.06 1.98 17.00
CA THR A 6 22.91 3.44 16.79
C THR A 6 22.35 3.68 15.38
N PRO A 7 21.25 4.45 15.23
CA PRO A 7 20.68 4.73 13.92
C PRO A 7 21.68 5.40 12.98
N VAL A 8 21.53 5.19 11.67
CA VAL A 8 22.24 5.99 10.66
C VAL A 8 21.56 7.36 10.55
N HIS A 9 22.34 8.44 10.45
CA HIS A 9 21.80 9.81 10.37
C HIS A 9 22.00 10.43 9.00
N GLY A 10 21.05 11.27 8.56
CA GLY A 10 21.25 12.20 7.45
C GLY A 10 21.37 11.53 6.08
N VAL A 11 20.66 10.43 5.87
CA VAL A 11 20.66 9.68 4.60
C VAL A 11 19.99 10.54 3.51
N ARG A 12 20.71 10.78 2.41
CA ARG A 12 20.18 11.51 1.25
C ARG A 12 20.37 10.70 -0.03
N ILE A 13 19.27 10.45 -0.74
CA ILE A 13 19.24 9.78 -2.04
C ILE A 13 18.47 10.71 -2.99
N THR A 14 19.08 11.12 -4.10
CA THR A 14 18.49 12.16 -4.94
C THR A 14 18.73 11.90 -6.42
N ALA A 15 17.68 12.00 -7.23
CA ALA A 15 17.73 11.85 -8.67
C ALA A 15 18.36 10.51 -9.14
N CYS A 16 18.14 9.44 -8.37
CA CYS A 16 18.66 8.11 -8.70
C CYS A 16 17.64 7.31 -9.51
N ASN A 17 18.09 6.66 -10.58
CA ASN A 17 17.31 5.64 -11.28
C ASN A 17 17.95 4.27 -11.00
N ILE A 18 17.25 3.43 -10.25
CA ILE A 18 17.73 2.14 -9.78
C ILE A 18 16.82 1.05 -10.36
N LEU A 19 17.40 0.22 -11.21
CA LEU A 19 16.71 -0.80 -12.00
C LEU A 19 17.26 -2.17 -11.64
N ARG A 20 16.39 -3.13 -11.28
CA ARG A 20 16.76 -4.54 -11.01
C ARG A 20 17.95 -4.70 -10.06
N ALA A 21 18.04 -3.86 -9.03
CA ALA A 21 19.16 -3.87 -8.10
C ALA A 21 18.97 -4.89 -6.95
N SER A 22 17.75 -5.35 -6.70
CA SER A 22 17.49 -6.46 -5.78
C SER A 22 17.79 -7.82 -6.46
N PRO A 23 18.49 -8.75 -5.80
CA PRO A 23 18.71 -10.10 -6.35
C PRO A 23 17.41 -10.88 -6.59
N ASN A 24 17.47 -11.92 -7.42
CA ASN A 24 16.32 -12.76 -7.80
C ASN A 24 15.65 -13.41 -6.56
N TYR A 25 14.39 -13.04 -6.33
CA TYR A 25 13.52 -13.63 -5.32
C TYR A 25 12.35 -14.36 -5.99
N GLY A 26 11.95 -15.49 -5.41
CA GLY A 26 10.69 -16.14 -5.77
C GLY A 26 9.52 -15.25 -5.34
N ASP A 27 8.61 -14.94 -6.28
CA ASP A 27 7.34 -14.29 -5.96
C ASP A 27 6.56 -15.19 -4.97
N TYR A 28 5.98 -14.59 -3.92
CA TYR A 28 5.11 -15.30 -2.95
C TYR A 28 3.92 -16.03 -3.61
N LEU A 29 3.66 -15.77 -4.89
CA LEU A 29 2.58 -16.35 -5.69
C LEU A 29 3.04 -17.28 -6.83
N THR A 30 4.34 -17.51 -7.02
CA THR A 30 4.84 -18.47 -8.03
C THR A 30 5.69 -19.56 -7.37
N GLU A 31 5.73 -20.76 -7.98
CA GLU A 31 6.71 -21.76 -7.58
C GLU A 31 8.12 -21.14 -7.60
N THR A 32 8.74 -21.06 -6.43
CA THR A 32 10.10 -20.55 -6.25
C THR A 32 11.04 -21.26 -7.23
N PRO A 33 11.66 -20.56 -8.20
CA PRO A 33 12.60 -21.19 -9.11
C PRO A 33 13.71 -21.90 -8.32
N PRO A 34 14.22 -23.05 -8.77
CA PRO A 34 15.33 -23.73 -8.09
C PRO A 34 16.52 -22.78 -7.91
N GLY A 35 16.87 -22.47 -6.67
CA GLY A 35 17.97 -21.55 -6.32
C GLY A 35 17.56 -20.09 -6.08
N ALA A 36 16.28 -19.73 -6.16
CA ALA A 36 15.80 -18.45 -5.66
C ALA A 36 15.87 -18.43 -4.13
N LEU A 37 16.47 -17.38 -3.58
CA LEU A 37 16.41 -17.11 -2.14
C LEU A 37 14.95 -16.79 -1.79
N ALA A 38 14.50 -17.14 -0.60
CA ALA A 38 13.23 -16.65 -0.09
C ALA A 38 13.37 -15.14 0.19
N CYS A 39 12.30 -14.35 0.02
CA CYS A 39 12.24 -12.93 0.43
C CYS A 39 12.42 -12.72 1.96
N GLU A 40 12.84 -13.76 2.67
CA GLU A 40 13.07 -13.79 4.10
C GLU A 40 14.41 -13.16 4.49
N ASP A 41 15.36 -12.97 3.56
CA ASP A 41 16.59 -12.21 3.82
C ASP A 41 16.30 -10.70 3.77
N TRP A 42 16.13 -10.13 4.96
CA TRP A 42 15.66 -8.75 5.21
C TRP A 42 16.53 -7.65 4.58
N ASP A 43 17.79 -7.94 4.24
CA ASP A 43 18.76 -6.91 3.85
C ASP A 43 18.84 -6.62 2.34
N THR A 44 17.97 -7.22 1.51
CA THR A 44 17.99 -7.05 0.04
C THR A 44 16.61 -6.88 -0.61
N ARG A 45 15.65 -6.39 0.17
CA ARG A 45 14.22 -6.36 -0.17
C ARG A 45 13.77 -5.27 -1.15
N ALA A 46 14.65 -4.35 -1.54
CA ALA A 46 14.25 -3.26 -2.41
C ALA A 46 15.38 -2.74 -3.27
N ASN A 47 15.02 -2.04 -4.34
CA ASN A 47 15.98 -1.22 -5.10
C ASN A 47 16.56 -0.11 -4.21
N ILE A 48 15.72 0.54 -3.41
CA ILE A 48 16.14 1.50 -2.38
C ILE A 48 15.69 0.95 -1.03
N PHE A 49 16.65 0.49 -0.22
CA PHE A 49 16.37 0.00 1.13
C PHE A 49 17.11 0.84 2.17
N VAL A 50 16.37 1.45 3.09
CA VAL A 50 16.93 2.20 4.21
C VAL A 50 16.39 1.57 5.50
N LYS A 51 17.29 1.20 6.40
CA LYS A 51 16.98 0.49 7.64
C LYS A 51 17.63 1.19 8.82
N ASN A 52 16.90 1.30 9.93
CA ASN A 52 17.39 1.86 11.20
C ASN A 52 18.10 3.21 11.01
N ALA A 53 17.42 4.16 10.37
CA ALA A 53 17.98 5.46 10.06
C ALA A 53 17.03 6.59 10.45
N ILE A 54 17.60 7.77 10.70
CA ILE A 54 16.85 8.99 10.99
C ILE A 54 17.29 10.14 10.08
N GLU A 55 16.39 11.12 9.90
CA GLU A 55 16.63 12.30 9.06
C GLU A 55 16.92 11.91 7.60
N ILE A 56 15.98 11.21 6.98
CA ILE A 56 16.12 10.63 5.64
C ILE A 56 15.45 11.52 4.60
N GLN A 57 16.12 11.74 3.47
CA GLN A 57 15.56 12.45 2.32
C GLN A 57 15.78 11.63 1.05
N ILE A 58 14.69 11.18 0.43
CA ILE A 58 14.69 10.52 -0.87
C ILE A 58 13.90 11.40 -1.84
N ASN A 59 14.55 11.94 -2.86
CA ASN A 59 13.95 12.91 -3.77
C ASN A 59 14.16 12.54 -5.24
N GLY A 60 13.11 12.54 -6.06
CA GLY A 60 13.25 12.42 -7.51
C GLY A 60 13.79 11.06 -7.95
N CYS A 61 13.59 10.02 -7.15
CA CYS A 61 14.17 8.71 -7.40
C CYS A 61 13.18 7.79 -8.10
N THR A 62 13.68 6.96 -9.00
CA THR A 62 12.92 5.88 -9.64
C THR A 62 13.51 4.54 -9.24
N ALA A 63 12.66 3.68 -8.68
CA ALA A 63 12.91 2.27 -8.46
C ALA A 63 12.07 1.48 -9.46
N ALA A 64 12.69 0.64 -10.28
CA ALA A 64 12.00 -0.11 -11.32
C ALA A 64 12.42 -1.59 -11.35
N GLU A 65 11.46 -2.46 -11.64
CA GLU A 65 11.68 -3.88 -11.98
C GLU A 65 12.52 -4.65 -10.94
N SER A 66 12.38 -4.37 -9.63
CA SER A 66 12.99 -5.24 -8.62
C SER A 66 12.17 -6.52 -8.45
N HIS A 67 12.85 -7.57 -8.00
CA HIS A 67 12.24 -8.86 -7.68
C HIS A 67 11.52 -8.87 -6.33
N CYS A 68 11.61 -7.77 -5.57
CA CYS A 68 10.89 -7.57 -4.32
C CYS A 68 10.19 -6.20 -4.35
N ASP A 69 10.54 -5.28 -3.46
CA ASP A 69 9.92 -3.97 -3.35
C ASP A 69 10.69 -2.89 -4.13
N GLY A 70 10.07 -1.74 -4.38
CA GLY A 70 10.74 -0.61 -5.02
C GLY A 70 11.56 0.20 -4.03
N ILE A 71 10.88 0.81 -3.06
CA ILE A 71 11.48 1.66 -2.02
C ILE A 71 10.96 1.21 -0.66
N THR A 72 11.85 0.84 0.24
CA THR A 72 11.49 0.37 1.58
C THR A 72 12.22 1.17 2.66
N LEU A 73 11.45 1.74 3.58
CA LEU A 73 11.93 2.34 4.83
C LEU A 73 11.56 1.43 6.01
N GLU A 74 12.55 0.84 6.65
CA GLU A 74 12.36 -0.05 7.80
C GLU A 74 12.94 0.56 9.07
N ASN A 75 12.13 0.65 10.14
CA ASN A 75 12.51 1.22 11.43
C ASN A 75 13.15 2.62 11.29
N CYS A 76 12.58 3.46 10.42
CA CYS A 76 13.10 4.79 10.11
C CYS A 76 12.31 5.89 10.82
N GLU A 77 12.97 7.01 11.14
CA GLU A 77 12.34 8.18 11.77
C GLU A 77 12.64 9.48 11.01
N ASN A 78 11.69 10.42 10.99
CA ASN A 78 11.88 11.74 10.36
C ASN A 78 12.33 11.61 8.89
N ALA A 79 11.52 10.90 8.09
CA ALA A 79 11.84 10.59 6.70
C ALA A 79 10.93 11.34 5.73
N SER A 80 11.49 11.79 4.61
CA SER A 80 10.73 12.36 3.50
C SER A 80 11.07 11.66 2.19
N LEU A 81 10.03 11.15 1.51
CA LEU A 81 10.06 10.70 0.12
C LEU A 81 9.28 11.71 -0.70
N THR A 82 9.93 12.37 -1.66
CA THR A 82 9.28 13.35 -2.54
C THR A 82 9.58 13.05 -4.01
N ASP A 83 8.59 13.16 -4.88
CA ASP A 83 8.77 13.02 -6.34
C ASP A 83 9.39 11.67 -6.75
N CYS A 84 9.07 10.59 -6.02
CA CYS A 84 9.64 9.26 -6.25
C CYS A 84 8.67 8.33 -6.97
N ALA A 85 9.20 7.39 -7.75
CA ALA A 85 8.42 6.39 -8.47
C ALA A 85 8.90 4.98 -8.13
N ALA A 86 7.96 4.08 -7.83
CA ALA A 86 8.19 2.64 -7.75
C ALA A 86 7.32 1.92 -8.77
N THR A 87 7.95 1.34 -9.80
CA THR A 87 7.24 0.84 -10.98
C THR A 87 7.62 -0.60 -11.29
N ASP A 88 6.62 -1.42 -11.63
CA ASP A 88 6.76 -2.81 -12.08
C ASP A 88 7.62 -3.69 -11.15
N GLN A 89 7.50 -3.44 -9.84
CA GLN A 89 8.11 -4.29 -8.82
C GLN A 89 7.38 -5.63 -8.77
N HIS A 90 8.08 -6.74 -8.52
CA HIS A 90 7.43 -8.03 -8.37
C HIS A 90 6.54 -8.09 -7.10
N MET A 91 6.90 -7.36 -6.04
CA MET A 91 6.12 -7.21 -4.81
C MET A 91 5.53 -5.80 -4.64
N GLY A 92 5.97 -5.04 -3.63
CA GLY A 92 5.41 -3.74 -3.27
C GLY A 92 6.08 -2.57 -3.98
N GLY A 93 5.35 -1.47 -4.18
CA GLY A 93 5.94 -0.24 -4.69
C GLY A 93 6.77 0.47 -3.62
N ILE A 94 6.09 1.16 -2.69
CA ILE A 94 6.70 1.92 -1.59
C ILE A 94 6.21 1.34 -0.26
N VAL A 95 7.14 0.94 0.59
CA VAL A 95 6.87 0.16 1.82
C VAL A 95 7.46 0.85 3.04
N LEU A 96 6.62 1.10 4.04
CA LEU A 96 6.98 1.67 5.34
C LEU A 96 6.76 0.62 6.43
N ILE A 97 7.81 0.27 7.17
CA ILE A 97 7.78 -0.80 8.17
C ILE A 97 8.27 -0.25 9.51
N GLY A 98 7.38 -0.15 10.50
CA GLY A 98 7.72 0.29 11.87
C GLY A 98 8.38 1.66 11.97
N GLY A 99 8.10 2.54 11.00
CA GLY A 99 8.66 3.88 10.94
C GLY A 99 7.83 4.92 11.71
N ARG A 100 8.43 6.08 11.96
CA ARG A 100 7.79 7.21 12.65
C ARG A 100 8.04 8.52 11.90
N ASP A 101 7.05 9.41 11.86
CA ASP A 101 7.19 10.76 11.30
C ASP A 101 7.67 10.70 9.84
N ILE A 102 6.95 9.93 9.01
CA ILE A 102 7.30 9.71 7.61
C ILE A 102 6.34 10.48 6.70
N VAL A 103 6.89 11.26 5.78
CA VAL A 103 6.14 11.98 4.75
C VAL A 103 6.47 11.42 3.37
N VAL A 104 5.46 10.94 2.66
CA VAL A 104 5.54 10.52 1.26
C VAL A 104 4.70 11.50 0.44
N LYS A 105 5.31 12.23 -0.48
CA LYS A 105 4.66 13.31 -1.22
C LYS A 105 4.93 13.23 -2.71
N ASN A 106 3.87 13.36 -3.52
CA ASN A 106 4.00 13.36 -4.98
C ASN A 106 4.73 12.12 -5.52
N CYS A 107 4.46 10.96 -4.92
CA CYS A 107 5.07 9.70 -5.33
C CYS A 107 4.09 8.83 -6.11
N SER A 108 4.62 7.96 -6.97
CA SER A 108 3.83 6.99 -7.73
C SER A 108 4.24 5.54 -7.41
N ALA A 109 3.25 4.67 -7.31
CA ALA A 109 3.42 3.23 -7.20
C ALA A 109 2.57 2.53 -8.28
N THR A 110 3.21 2.09 -9.36
CA THR A 110 2.51 1.67 -10.59
C THR A 110 2.90 0.27 -11.03
N GLY A 111 1.91 -0.55 -11.38
CA GLY A 111 2.15 -1.86 -12.01
C GLY A 111 2.83 -2.89 -11.10
N ASN A 112 2.90 -2.64 -9.78
CA ASN A 112 3.58 -3.54 -8.86
C ASN A 112 2.77 -4.83 -8.66
N GLY A 113 3.46 -5.96 -8.53
CA GLY A 113 2.85 -7.28 -8.50
C GLY A 113 1.99 -7.54 -7.26
N SER A 114 2.24 -6.82 -6.16
CA SER A 114 1.45 -6.84 -4.93
C SER A 114 0.82 -5.47 -4.69
N ARG A 115 1.31 -4.66 -3.75
CA ARG A 115 0.68 -3.38 -3.36
C ARG A 115 1.38 -2.17 -3.94
N GLY A 116 0.62 -1.09 -4.13
CA GLY A 116 1.21 0.21 -4.44
C GLY A 116 1.99 0.76 -3.24
N PHE A 117 1.26 1.07 -2.17
CA PHE A 117 1.81 1.52 -0.90
C PHE A 117 1.56 0.50 0.21
N THR A 118 2.53 0.29 1.08
CA THR A 118 2.37 -0.54 2.28
C THR A 118 2.81 0.25 3.51
N ILE A 119 2.00 0.27 4.55
CA ILE A 119 2.29 0.88 5.85
C ILE A 119 2.02 -0.19 6.91
N GLU A 120 3.05 -0.69 7.57
CA GLU A 120 2.90 -1.84 8.46
C GLU A 120 3.79 -1.81 9.69
N ALA A 121 3.63 -2.83 10.53
CA ALA A 121 4.46 -3.10 11.70
C ALA A 121 4.54 -1.93 12.69
N SER A 122 3.38 -1.35 13.02
CA SER A 122 3.24 -0.25 13.98
C SER A 122 3.90 1.06 13.53
N CYS A 123 3.78 1.42 12.25
CA CYS A 123 4.14 2.76 11.79
C CYS A 123 3.32 3.84 12.52
N GLN A 124 3.93 4.99 12.80
CA GLN A 124 3.30 6.09 13.53
C GLN A 124 3.49 7.42 12.81
N ASN A 125 2.43 8.24 12.75
CA ASN A 125 2.49 9.58 12.16
C ASN A 125 3.05 9.57 10.72
N ALA A 126 2.49 8.70 9.87
CA ALA A 126 2.85 8.64 8.46
C ALA A 126 1.82 9.39 7.60
N THR A 127 2.29 10.25 6.70
CA THR A 127 1.45 11.00 5.77
C THR A 127 1.82 10.68 4.33
N LEU A 128 0.85 10.19 3.55
CA LEU A 128 0.93 10.11 2.10
C LEU A 128 0.08 11.25 1.52
N SER A 129 0.66 12.06 0.63
CA SER A 129 -0.02 13.22 0.04
C SER A 129 0.28 13.41 -1.45
N ALA A 130 -0.74 13.76 -2.24
CA ALA A 130 -0.59 14.01 -3.68
C ALA A 130 0.03 12.83 -4.45
N CYS A 131 -0.18 11.59 -3.99
CA CYS A 131 0.42 10.39 -4.59
C CYS A 131 -0.53 9.69 -5.56
N SER A 132 0.01 8.70 -6.28
CA SER A 132 -0.79 7.79 -7.11
C SER A 132 -0.42 6.33 -6.89
N ALA A 133 -1.43 5.45 -6.82
CA ALA A 133 -1.27 4.01 -6.90
C ALA A 133 -2.12 3.48 -8.04
N ALA A 134 -1.48 2.92 -9.06
CA ALA A 134 -2.17 2.52 -10.29
C ALA A 134 -1.81 1.12 -10.77
N GLY A 135 -2.81 0.32 -11.12
CA GLY A 135 -2.58 -0.97 -11.77
C GLY A 135 -1.85 -2.01 -10.94
N ASN A 136 -1.83 -1.89 -9.61
CA ASN A 136 -1.14 -2.84 -8.74
C ASN A 136 -1.93 -4.16 -8.64
N GLY A 137 -1.23 -5.27 -8.44
CA GLY A 137 -1.83 -6.61 -8.43
C GLY A 137 -2.79 -6.84 -7.27
N ARG A 138 -2.54 -6.23 -6.12
CA ARG A 138 -3.40 -6.24 -4.94
C ARG A 138 -3.78 -4.80 -4.60
N GLU A 139 -3.80 -4.42 -3.32
CA GLU A 139 -4.31 -3.12 -2.90
C GLU A 139 -3.46 -1.95 -3.43
N GLY A 140 -4.11 -0.83 -3.67
CA GLY A 140 -3.39 0.42 -3.94
C GLY A 140 -2.65 0.91 -2.70
N CYS A 141 -3.25 0.73 -1.52
CA CYS A 141 -2.60 0.92 -0.23
C CYS A 141 -3.02 -0.16 0.76
N TRP A 142 -2.06 -0.73 1.48
CA TRP A 142 -2.29 -1.61 2.61
C TRP A 142 -1.80 -0.95 3.89
N ILE A 143 -2.67 -0.81 4.88
CA ILE A 143 -2.32 -0.44 6.25
C ILE A 143 -2.50 -1.68 7.12
N ASP A 144 -1.40 -2.21 7.65
CA ASP A 144 -1.42 -3.37 8.54
C ASP A 144 -1.15 -2.98 10.00
N ARG A 145 -1.45 -3.93 10.89
CA ARG A 145 -1.20 -4.01 12.32
C ARG A 145 -0.52 -2.82 13.01
N GLY A 146 -1.21 -2.29 14.02
CA GLY A 146 -0.68 -1.36 15.02
C GLY A 146 -0.33 0.03 14.50
N CYS A 147 -0.71 0.38 13.28
CA CYS A 147 -0.40 1.68 12.71
C CYS A 147 -1.28 2.77 13.30
N GLN A 148 -0.67 3.91 13.65
CA GLN A 148 -1.35 5.00 14.36
C GLN A 148 -1.09 6.35 13.68
N ALA A 149 -2.11 7.22 13.68
CA ALA A 149 -2.02 8.56 13.10
C ALA A 149 -1.56 8.52 11.63
N ILE A 150 -2.24 7.73 10.81
CA ILE A 150 -1.93 7.59 9.38
C ILE A 150 -2.84 8.50 8.57
N THR A 151 -2.27 9.37 7.75
CA THR A 151 -3.03 10.27 6.87
C THR A 151 -2.75 9.93 5.41
N LEU A 152 -3.80 9.59 4.67
CA LEU A 152 -3.80 9.49 3.22
C LEU A 152 -4.61 10.68 2.69
N THR A 153 -3.99 11.57 1.92
CA THR A 153 -4.69 12.74 1.38
C THR A 153 -4.36 13.01 -0.08
N ASP A 154 -5.34 13.39 -0.89
CA ASP A 154 -5.13 13.70 -2.31
C ASP A 154 -4.42 12.54 -3.06
N ILE A 155 -4.90 11.31 -2.86
CA ILE A 155 -4.33 10.12 -3.48
C ILE A 155 -5.22 9.64 -4.62
N ASN A 156 -4.62 9.41 -5.79
CA ASN A 156 -5.29 8.79 -6.93
C ASN A 156 -5.06 7.27 -6.92
N PHE A 157 -6.11 6.50 -6.66
CA PHE A 157 -6.10 5.04 -6.72
C PHE A 157 -6.82 4.57 -7.99
N THR A 158 -6.10 4.00 -8.94
CA THR A 158 -6.66 3.64 -10.25
C THR A 158 -6.40 2.16 -10.56
N GLU A 159 -7.47 1.40 -10.79
CA GLU A 159 -7.39 -0.02 -11.22
C GLU A 159 -6.42 -0.89 -10.39
N ASN A 160 -6.42 -0.75 -9.06
CA ASN A 160 -5.65 -1.65 -8.20
C ASN A 160 -6.44 -2.92 -7.91
N GLY A 161 -5.76 -4.01 -7.59
CA GLY A 161 -6.36 -5.30 -7.32
C GLY A 161 -6.40 -6.17 -8.56
N ARG A 162 -5.48 -6.02 -9.51
CA ARG A 162 -5.54 -6.68 -10.83
C ARG A 162 -5.22 -8.18 -10.83
N LYS A 163 -4.58 -8.71 -9.79
CA LYS A 163 -4.23 -10.13 -9.65
C LYS A 163 -5.14 -10.82 -8.65
N SER A 164 -5.74 -11.94 -9.07
CA SER A 164 -6.42 -12.88 -8.17
C SER A 164 -5.37 -13.66 -7.39
N ASP A 165 -5.52 -13.83 -6.08
CA ASP A 165 -4.63 -14.70 -5.29
C ASP A 165 -4.68 -16.15 -5.82
N LEU A 166 -3.67 -16.56 -6.61
CA LEU A 166 -3.62 -17.83 -7.36
C LEU A 166 -3.44 -19.10 -6.50
N VAL A 167 -3.78 -19.08 -5.21
CA VAL A 167 -3.66 -20.25 -4.31
C VAL A 167 -5.01 -20.81 -3.87
N SER A 168 -6.12 -20.25 -4.32
CA SER A 168 -7.46 -20.76 -4.03
C SER A 168 -8.01 -21.54 -5.23
N THR A 169 -8.00 -22.87 -5.15
CA THR A 169 -8.81 -23.76 -6.02
C THR A 169 -10.34 -23.54 -5.84
N ALA A 170 -10.77 -22.59 -5.01
CA ALA A 170 -12.14 -22.12 -5.01
C ALA A 170 -12.34 -21.06 -6.09
N THR A 171 -13.12 -21.44 -7.10
CA THR A 171 -13.74 -20.63 -8.14
C THR A 171 -14.36 -19.34 -7.58
N TYR A 172 -13.57 -18.27 -7.47
CA TYR A 172 -14.08 -16.92 -7.18
C TYR A 172 -13.75 -16.01 -8.38
N PRO A 173 -14.68 -15.88 -9.35
CA PRO A 173 -14.49 -14.96 -10.47
C PRO A 173 -14.81 -13.55 -9.97
N GLY A 174 -13.78 -12.70 -9.87
CA GLY A 174 -13.88 -11.30 -9.49
C GLY A 174 -12.77 -10.91 -8.51
N ASN A 175 -11.84 -10.08 -8.95
CA ASN A 175 -10.83 -9.46 -8.07
C ASN A 175 -11.53 -8.71 -6.93
N LYS A 176 -11.33 -9.20 -5.71
CA LYS A 176 -11.96 -8.66 -4.48
C LYS A 176 -11.09 -7.63 -3.78
N THR A 177 -9.93 -7.30 -4.30
CA THR A 177 -8.94 -6.51 -3.57
C THR A 177 -9.33 -5.05 -3.57
N ALA A 178 -9.55 -4.51 -2.38
CA ALA A 178 -9.89 -3.10 -2.17
C ALA A 178 -8.76 -2.19 -2.67
N HIS A 179 -9.10 -0.95 -3.02
CA HIS A 179 -8.07 0.05 -3.30
C HIS A 179 -7.28 0.38 -2.03
N ILE A 180 -7.94 0.40 -0.87
CA ILE A 180 -7.31 0.48 0.44
C ILE A 180 -7.80 -0.67 1.31
N ARG A 181 -6.89 -1.34 2.01
CA ARG A 181 -7.23 -2.32 3.05
C ARG A 181 -6.56 -1.96 4.38
N ILE A 182 -7.33 -2.02 5.46
CA ILE A 182 -6.88 -1.83 6.85
C ILE A 182 -7.11 -3.13 7.62
N THR A 183 -6.03 -3.77 8.08
CA THR A 183 -6.07 -5.13 8.64
C THR A 183 -5.60 -5.19 10.09
N LYS A 184 -6.04 -6.21 10.83
CA LYS A 184 -5.51 -6.49 12.19
C LYS A 184 -4.17 -7.23 12.16
N GLY A 185 -3.88 -7.92 11.06
CA GLY A 185 -2.69 -8.76 10.90
C GLY A 185 -2.57 -9.81 12.02
N HIS A 186 -1.32 -10.13 12.39
CA HIS A 186 -1.01 -11.09 13.48
C HIS A 186 -0.66 -10.42 14.83
N SER A 187 -0.86 -9.10 14.97
CA SER A 187 -0.51 -8.36 16.20
C SER A 187 -1.67 -8.29 17.19
N LYS A 188 -1.33 -8.02 18.46
CA LYS A 188 -2.31 -7.63 19.48
C LYS A 188 -2.64 -6.14 19.45
N GLN A 189 -1.78 -5.31 18.83
CA GLN A 189 -2.00 -3.87 18.70
C GLN A 189 -2.89 -3.59 17.49
N LYS A 190 -3.89 -2.73 17.71
CA LYS A 190 -4.86 -2.33 16.70
C LYS A 190 -4.45 -0.99 16.07
N ASN A 191 -4.98 -0.72 14.89
CA ASN A 191 -4.77 0.55 14.21
C ASN A 191 -5.61 1.66 14.87
N ALA A 192 -5.15 2.90 14.80
CA ALA A 192 -5.88 4.05 15.34
C ALA A 192 -5.62 5.32 14.52
N ASP A 193 -6.55 6.26 14.57
CA ASP A 193 -6.41 7.59 13.97
C ASP A 193 -6.03 7.56 12.48
N ILE A 194 -6.75 6.75 11.71
CA ILE A 194 -6.54 6.64 10.25
C ILE A 194 -7.46 7.63 9.55
N THR A 195 -6.90 8.53 8.77
CA THR A 195 -7.64 9.52 7.97
C THR A 195 -7.37 9.31 6.49
N ILE A 196 -8.43 9.24 5.69
CA ILE A 196 -8.42 9.15 4.24
C ILE A 196 -9.22 10.34 3.72
N SER A 197 -8.56 11.29 3.04
CA SER A 197 -9.19 12.56 2.66
C SER A 197 -8.90 12.93 1.22
N ASP A 198 -9.90 13.48 0.52
CA ASP A 198 -9.75 14.02 -0.84
C ASP A 198 -9.12 13.02 -1.83
N CYS A 199 -9.26 11.71 -1.57
CA CYS A 199 -8.74 10.65 -2.44
C CYS A 199 -9.74 10.34 -3.55
N ARG A 200 -9.22 10.02 -4.73
CA ARG A 200 -10.00 9.54 -5.87
C ARG A 200 -9.75 8.06 -6.09
N PHE A 201 -10.81 7.30 -6.25
CA PHE A 201 -10.78 5.88 -6.52
C PHE A 201 -11.48 5.62 -7.85
N THR A 202 -10.79 4.98 -8.79
CA THR A 202 -11.30 4.78 -10.15
C THR A 202 -11.05 3.34 -10.61
N THR A 203 -12.08 2.69 -11.13
CA THR A 203 -12.06 1.30 -11.60
C THR A 203 -13.01 1.13 -12.79
N TYR A 204 -12.81 0.10 -13.61
CA TYR A 204 -13.71 -0.23 -14.71
C TYR A 204 -14.55 -1.50 -14.45
N ASN A 205 -13.93 -2.55 -13.89
CA ASN A 205 -14.56 -3.88 -13.78
C ASN A 205 -14.44 -4.51 -12.38
N GLN A 206 -14.07 -3.74 -11.37
CA GLN A 206 -13.91 -4.23 -10.00
C GLN A 206 -14.47 -3.25 -8.97
N LEU A 207 -14.56 -3.69 -7.71
CA LEU A 207 -15.05 -2.86 -6.61
C LEU A 207 -14.14 -1.66 -6.36
N CYS A 208 -14.78 -0.50 -6.23
CA CYS A 208 -14.14 0.72 -5.77
C CYS A 208 -14.31 0.82 -4.25
N SER A 209 -13.37 0.28 -3.46
CA SER A 209 -13.59 0.11 -2.02
C SER A 209 -12.41 0.51 -1.13
N VAL A 210 -12.77 0.91 0.09
CA VAL A 210 -11.92 0.91 1.28
C VAL A 210 -12.45 -0.21 2.18
N GLU A 211 -11.59 -1.16 2.53
CA GLU A 211 -11.92 -2.30 3.38
C GLU A 211 -11.27 -2.13 4.76
N VAL A 212 -12.06 -2.30 5.82
CA VAL A 212 -11.59 -2.27 7.21
C VAL A 212 -11.99 -3.57 7.89
N GLU A 213 -11.01 -4.37 8.28
CA GLU A 213 -11.26 -5.65 8.93
C GLU A 213 -11.85 -5.47 10.33
N ALA A 214 -12.75 -6.39 10.72
CA ALA A 214 -13.25 -6.49 12.09
C ALA A 214 -12.10 -6.55 13.10
N ASP A 215 -12.27 -5.86 14.23
CA ASP A 215 -11.29 -5.79 15.33
C ASP A 215 -9.93 -5.17 14.97
N SER A 216 -9.77 -4.58 13.78
CA SER A 216 -8.54 -3.92 13.37
C SER A 216 -8.31 -2.56 14.03
N LEU A 217 -9.31 -1.98 14.70
CA LEU A 217 -9.27 -0.61 15.24
C LEU A 217 -9.30 -0.53 16.77
N GLU A 218 -8.51 0.40 17.33
CA GLU A 218 -8.44 0.72 18.77
C GLU A 218 -9.45 1.80 19.16
N GLY A 219 -10.74 1.55 18.96
CA GLY A 219 -11.83 2.44 19.39
C GLY A 219 -11.85 3.83 18.74
N SER A 220 -10.91 4.11 17.83
CA SER A 220 -10.82 5.34 17.05
C SER A 220 -11.29 5.05 15.62
N PRO A 221 -12.22 5.83 15.08
CA PRO A 221 -12.78 5.56 13.77
C PRO A 221 -11.75 5.79 12.66
N VAL A 222 -11.91 5.07 11.55
CA VAL A 222 -11.34 5.47 10.27
C VAL A 222 -12.17 6.62 9.72
N MET A 223 -11.55 7.78 9.52
CA MET A 223 -12.19 8.96 8.95
C MET A 223 -12.03 8.94 7.44
N ILE A 224 -13.13 8.99 6.68
CA ILE A 224 -13.12 9.13 5.22
C ILE A 224 -13.84 10.42 4.83
N VAL A 225 -13.15 11.34 4.18
CA VAL A 225 -13.62 12.73 3.98
C VAL A 225 -13.36 13.22 2.57
N GLY A 226 -14.37 13.75 1.87
CA GLY A 226 -14.16 14.39 0.56
C GLY A 226 -13.69 13.45 -0.56
N CYS A 227 -13.75 12.13 -0.35
CA CYS A 227 -13.30 11.16 -1.33
C CYS A 227 -14.29 11.00 -2.49
N THR A 228 -13.80 10.59 -3.65
CA THR A 228 -14.62 10.30 -4.84
C THR A 228 -14.38 8.87 -5.28
N PHE A 229 -15.47 8.10 -5.44
CA PHE A 229 -15.44 6.73 -5.94
C PHE A 229 -16.10 6.69 -7.31
N GLU A 230 -15.40 6.20 -8.32
CA GLU A 230 -15.88 6.18 -9.72
C GLU A 230 -15.73 4.78 -10.31
N LEU A 231 -16.86 4.20 -10.72
CA LEU A 231 -16.89 3.06 -11.62
C LEU A 231 -17.10 3.57 -13.05
N LEU A 232 -16.07 3.45 -13.87
CA LEU A 232 -16.11 3.86 -15.27
C LEU A 232 -16.77 2.78 -16.12
N GLU A 233 -17.68 3.18 -17.00
CA GLU A 233 -18.28 2.28 -17.97
C GLU A 233 -17.26 1.84 -19.02
N HIS A 234 -17.22 0.54 -19.31
CA HIS A 234 -16.45 0.01 -20.41
C HIS A 234 -17.21 0.20 -21.74
N THR A 235 -16.53 0.68 -22.78
CA THR A 235 -17.07 0.65 -24.15
C THR A 235 -17.01 -0.74 -24.79
N GLU A 236 -16.34 -1.70 -24.15
CA GLU A 236 -16.15 -3.06 -24.63
C GLU A 236 -16.55 -4.07 -23.55
N LYS A 237 -17.31 -5.11 -23.93
CA LYS A 237 -17.74 -6.19 -23.02
C LYS A 237 -16.51 -6.75 -22.29
N PRO A 238 -16.45 -6.72 -20.95
CA PRO A 238 -15.33 -7.32 -20.24
C PRO A 238 -15.28 -8.83 -20.52
N GLU A 239 -14.06 -9.37 -20.64
CA GLU A 239 -13.81 -10.80 -20.87
C GLU A 239 -14.28 -11.70 -19.71
N TYR A 240 -14.76 -11.10 -18.62
CA TYR A 240 -15.26 -11.79 -17.44
C TYR A 240 -16.70 -11.36 -17.12
N PRO A 241 -17.54 -12.25 -16.59
CA PRO A 241 -18.91 -11.91 -16.24
C PRO A 241 -18.92 -10.81 -15.18
N VAL A 242 -19.31 -9.60 -15.57
CA VAL A 242 -19.71 -8.54 -14.65
C VAL A 242 -20.91 -9.09 -13.88
N ARG A 243 -20.73 -9.40 -12.60
CA ARG A 243 -21.90 -9.51 -11.74
C ARG A 243 -22.49 -8.10 -11.67
N GLU A 244 -23.75 -7.96 -12.08
CA GLU A 244 -24.63 -6.79 -11.95
C GLU A 244 -24.90 -6.43 -10.48
N SER A 245 -23.83 -6.26 -9.72
CA SER A 245 -23.86 -5.81 -8.36
C SER A 245 -22.69 -4.87 -8.20
N VAL A 246 -22.89 -3.61 -8.57
CA VAL A 246 -22.27 -2.49 -7.85
C VAL A 246 -22.85 -2.54 -6.44
N LYS A 247 -22.34 -3.48 -5.66
CA LYS A 247 -22.60 -3.57 -4.24
C LYS A 247 -21.68 -2.55 -3.60
N PHE A 248 -22.24 -1.42 -3.19
CA PHE A 248 -21.80 -0.79 -1.94
C PHE A 248 -22.13 -1.76 -0.81
N GLU A 249 -21.43 -2.91 -0.77
CA GLU A 249 -21.24 -3.58 0.50
C GLU A 249 -20.24 -2.67 1.21
N GLN A 250 -20.75 -1.83 2.12
CA GLN A 250 -20.00 -1.57 3.34
C GLN A 250 -19.67 -2.94 3.93
N HIS A 251 -18.62 -3.60 3.45
CA HIS A 251 -17.82 -4.50 4.25
C HIS A 251 -16.97 -3.65 5.20
N ILE A 252 -17.65 -2.72 5.88
CA ILE A 252 -17.26 -2.34 7.21
C ILE A 252 -17.65 -3.59 8.01
N ASN A 253 -16.75 -4.56 8.06
CA ASN A 253 -16.80 -5.62 9.05
C ASN A 253 -16.48 -5.07 10.46
N ALA A 254 -16.54 -3.75 10.62
CA ALA A 254 -16.32 -3.04 11.87
C ALA A 254 -17.69 -2.68 12.50
N GLN A 255 -17.72 -2.49 13.81
CA GLN A 255 -18.96 -2.17 14.51
C GLN A 255 -19.44 -0.75 14.13
N ALA A 256 -20.74 -0.48 14.30
CA ALA A 256 -21.28 0.86 14.06
C ALA A 256 -20.52 1.91 14.90
N GLY A 257 -19.85 2.86 14.24
CA GLY A 257 -19.00 3.87 14.89
C GLY A 257 -17.51 3.79 14.52
N ASP A 258 -17.07 2.70 13.89
CA ASP A 258 -15.66 2.46 13.53
C ASP A 258 -15.22 3.14 12.22
N VAL A 259 -16.16 3.63 11.42
CA VAL A 259 -15.88 4.38 10.18
C VAL A 259 -16.83 5.56 10.12
N VAL A 260 -16.27 6.75 9.87
CA VAL A 260 -17.04 7.99 9.73
C VAL A 260 -16.86 8.51 8.32
N LEU A 261 -17.97 8.55 7.56
CA LEU A 261 -18.03 9.24 6.28
C LEU A 261 -18.47 10.68 6.52
N SER A 262 -17.74 11.64 5.95
CA SER A 262 -18.09 13.06 6.07
C SER A 262 -17.66 13.88 4.85
N GLY A 263 -18.10 15.14 4.81
CA GLY A 263 -17.81 16.06 3.70
C GLY A 263 -18.56 15.71 2.42
N ASN A 264 -18.13 16.32 1.31
CA ASN A 264 -18.71 16.13 -0.03
C ASN A 264 -18.24 14.80 -0.68
N THR A 265 -18.21 13.71 0.08
CA THR A 265 -17.83 12.39 -0.45
C THR A 265 -18.82 11.99 -1.53
N ARG A 266 -18.33 11.69 -2.74
CA ARG A 266 -19.14 11.33 -3.92
C ARG A 266 -18.98 9.86 -4.25
N ILE A 267 -20.12 9.26 -4.60
CA ILE A 267 -20.29 7.86 -5.00
C ILE A 267 -21.01 7.86 -6.33
#